data_AF-A0A3A0DXM1-F1
#
_entry.id   AF-A0A3A0DXM1-F1
#
_cell.length_a   1.000
_cell.length_b   1.000
_cell.length_c   1.000
_cell.angle_alpha   90.00
_cell.angle_beta   90.00
_cell.angle_gamma   90.00
#
_symmetry.space_group_name_H-M   'P 1'
#
loop_
_entity.id
_entity.type
_entity.pdbx_description
1 polymer ?
#
loop_
_entity_poly.entity_id
_entity_poly.type
_entity_poly.pdbx_seq_one_letter_code
_entity_poly.pdbx_strand_id
1 'polypeptide(L)'
;MKPLRPIILLAVLVGGYVATEAALYRRVAPGDRVTDLHEFLEWQPAADDFVAVDANGERHVIAYGPAGGLLPSGPAAYVFDPAGNFVDWSPDIGDDSKFDDRWQAQRTRGDRVLSRLEVEKIAAQRPGK
;
A
#
# COMPACT_ATOMS: atom_id res chain seq x y z
N MET A 1 19.47 15.07 43.64
CA MET A 1 20.00 15.06 42.26
C MET A 1 18.86 14.71 41.32
N LYS A 2 18.54 15.55 40.33
CA LYS A 2 17.28 15.51 39.57
C LYS A 2 17.25 14.32 38.57
N PRO A 3 16.07 13.71 38.32
CA PRO A 3 15.88 12.56 37.44
C PRO A 3 15.94 12.91 35.93
N LEU A 4 16.94 13.69 35.49
CA LEU A 4 17.08 14.10 34.08
C LEU A 4 17.48 12.93 33.16
N ARG A 5 18.25 11.96 33.67
CA ARG A 5 18.70 10.79 32.90
C ARG A 5 17.56 9.93 32.35
N PRO A 6 16.57 9.48 33.15
CA PRO A 6 15.46 8.69 32.63
C PRO A 6 14.59 9.46 31.62
N ILE A 7 14.45 10.79 31.79
CA ILE A 7 13.69 11.63 30.85
C ILE A 7 14.40 11.69 29.48
N ILE A 8 15.71 11.88 29.46
CA ILE A 8 16.49 11.90 28.21
C ILE A 8 16.40 10.54 27.51
N LEU A 9 16.55 9.43 28.26
CA LEU A 9 16.43 8.08 27.69
C LEU A 9 15.05 7.85 27.08
N LEU A 10 13.98 8.23 27.79
CA LEU A 10 12.62 8.12 27.27
C LEU A 10 12.44 8.95 26.00
N ALA A 11 12.93 10.20 25.99
CA ALA A 11 12.83 11.07 24.82
C ALA A 11 13.56 10.49 23.59
N VAL A 12 14.74 9.89 23.78
CA VAL A 12 15.48 9.22 22.70
C VAL A 12 14.72 8.01 22.17
N LEU A 13 14.13 7.19 23.04
CA LEU A 13 13.36 6.01 22.62
C LEU A 13 12.11 6.39 21.84
N VAL A 14 11.34 7.37 22.34
CA VAL A 14 10.14 7.88 21.66
C VAL A 14 10.53 8.53 20.33
N GLY A 15 11.59 9.35 20.31
CA GLY A 15 12.08 9.99 19.08
C GLY A 15 12.52 8.97 18.03
N GLY A 16 13.26 7.94 18.44
CA GLY A 16 13.68 6.85 17.57
C GLY A 16 12.51 6.05 17.01
N TYR A 17 11.51 5.75 17.84
CA TYR A 17 10.29 5.07 17.41
C TYR A 17 9.55 5.89 16.33
N VAL A 18 9.24 7.15 16.62
CA VAL A 18 8.50 8.04 15.69
C VAL A 18 9.26 8.25 14.39
N ALA A 19 10.59 8.42 14.44
CA ALA A 19 11.40 8.57 13.25
C ALA A 19 11.41 7.30 12.38
N THR A 20 11.42 6.13 13.01
CA THR A 20 11.39 4.84 12.30
C THR A 20 10.03 4.61 11.65
N GLU A 21 8.93 4.81 12.37
CA GLU A 21 7.57 4.77 11.83
C GLU A 21 7.40 5.70 10.62
N ALA A 22 7.82 6.96 10.76
CA ALA A 22 7.74 7.93 9.67
C ALA A 22 8.59 7.50 8.45
N ALA A 23 9.74 6.88 8.67
CA ALA A 23 10.58 6.38 7.58
C ALA A 23 9.95 5.17 6.87
N LEU A 24 9.32 4.26 7.60
CA LEU A 24 8.61 3.09 7.03
C LEU A 24 7.38 3.53 6.23
N TYR A 25 6.56 4.40 6.80
CA TYR A 25 5.40 4.97 6.11
C TYR A 25 5.79 5.63 4.79
N ARG A 26 6.85 6.45 4.79
CA ARG A 26 7.34 7.14 3.58
C ARG A 26 7.87 6.20 2.49
N ARG A 27 8.29 4.99 2.83
CA ARG A 27 8.76 3.99 1.86
C ARG A 27 7.60 3.37 1.08
N VAL A 28 6.43 3.26 1.72
CA VAL A 28 5.23 2.65 1.12
C VAL A 28 4.21 3.68 0.64
N ALA A 29 4.35 4.94 1.03
CA ALA A 29 3.51 6.00 0.53
C ALA A 29 3.82 6.26 -0.97
N PRO A 30 2.82 6.18 -1.86
CA PRO A 30 3.04 6.42 -3.30
C PRO A 30 3.43 7.88 -3.58
N GLY A 31 2.86 8.83 -2.83
CA GLY A 31 3.09 10.27 -3.05
C GLY A 31 2.77 10.66 -4.51
N ASP A 32 3.56 11.55 -5.09
CA ASP A 32 3.44 11.95 -6.51
C ASP A 32 4.14 10.96 -7.47
N ARG A 33 4.65 9.83 -6.98
CA ARG A 33 5.47 8.90 -7.80
C ARG A 33 4.66 7.87 -8.58
N VAL A 34 3.41 7.65 -8.19
CA VAL A 34 2.54 6.62 -8.76
C VAL A 34 1.22 7.25 -9.11
N THR A 35 1.00 7.44 -10.41
CA THR A 35 -0.28 7.88 -10.97
C THR A 35 -1.04 6.76 -11.66
N ASP A 36 -0.36 5.65 -11.96
CA ASP A 36 -0.92 4.50 -12.64
C ASP A 36 -0.18 3.20 -12.32
N LEU A 37 -0.74 2.11 -12.82
CA LEU A 37 -0.26 0.74 -12.61
C LEU A 37 1.12 0.49 -13.24
N HIS A 38 1.47 1.17 -14.34
CA HIS A 38 2.78 1.04 -14.95
C HIS A 38 3.85 1.68 -14.05
N GLU A 39 3.64 2.93 -13.63
CA GLU A 39 4.51 3.63 -12.69
C GLU A 39 4.64 2.88 -11.36
N PHE A 40 3.55 2.25 -10.89
CA PHE A 40 3.59 1.40 -9.71
C PHE A 40 4.54 0.21 -9.88
N LEU A 41 4.46 -0.51 -11.00
CA LEU A 41 5.31 -1.68 -11.26
C LEU A 41 6.79 -1.31 -11.40
N GLU A 42 7.10 -0.12 -11.92
CA GLU A 42 8.47 0.42 -11.95
C GLU A 42 8.98 0.78 -10.55
N TRP A 43 8.11 1.36 -9.71
CA TRP A 43 8.45 1.75 -8.35
C TRP A 43 8.56 0.56 -7.39
N GLN A 44 7.70 -0.45 -7.53
CA GLN A 44 7.65 -1.67 -6.73
C GLN A 44 7.86 -2.92 -7.62
N PRO A 45 9.06 -3.10 -8.20
CA PRO A 45 9.31 -4.21 -9.12
C PRO A 45 9.21 -5.58 -8.47
N ALA A 46 9.26 -5.65 -7.13
CA ALA A 46 9.12 -6.88 -6.36
C ALA A 46 7.65 -7.24 -6.03
N ALA A 47 6.67 -6.40 -6.36
CA ALA A 47 5.26 -6.73 -6.15
C ALA A 47 4.83 -7.88 -7.07
N ASP A 48 4.28 -8.93 -6.48
CA ASP A 48 3.83 -10.16 -7.15
C ASP A 48 2.44 -10.63 -6.70
N ASP A 49 1.88 -10.03 -5.65
CA ASP A 49 0.53 -10.30 -5.14
C ASP A 49 -0.45 -9.24 -5.67
N PHE A 50 -1.29 -9.66 -6.61
CA PHE A 50 -2.29 -8.83 -7.25
C PHE A 50 -3.64 -9.53 -7.23
N VAL A 51 -4.70 -8.79 -6.94
CA VAL A 51 -6.07 -9.31 -6.97
C VAL A 51 -7.00 -8.39 -7.74
N ALA A 52 -7.93 -8.99 -8.47
CA ALA A 52 -9.06 -8.24 -9.03
C ALA A 52 -10.19 -8.19 -8.00
N VAL A 53 -10.72 -7.00 -7.74
CA VAL A 53 -11.93 -6.81 -6.93
C VAL A 53 -12.99 -6.07 -7.72
N ASP A 54 -14.24 -6.49 -7.58
CA ASP A 54 -15.37 -5.75 -8.12
C ASP A 54 -15.90 -4.81 -7.02
N ALA A 55 -15.72 -3.51 -7.20
CA ALA A 55 -16.15 -2.47 -6.27
C ALA A 55 -16.99 -1.43 -7.03
N ASN A 56 -18.18 -1.10 -6.51
CA ASN A 56 -19.13 -0.19 -7.15
C ASN A 56 -19.52 -0.57 -8.60
N GLY A 57 -19.50 -1.86 -8.93
CA GLY A 57 -19.82 -2.34 -10.28
C GLY A 57 -18.69 -2.24 -11.30
N GLU A 58 -17.51 -1.80 -10.88
CA GLU A 58 -16.31 -1.71 -11.70
C GLU A 58 -15.19 -2.61 -11.16
N ARG A 59 -14.43 -3.20 -12.08
CA ARG A 59 -13.30 -4.06 -11.72
C ARG A 59 -12.06 -3.23 -11.45
N HIS A 60 -11.56 -3.33 -10.23
CA HIS A 60 -10.33 -2.71 -9.79
C HIS A 60 -9.24 -3.76 -9.64
N VAL A 61 -7.99 -3.33 -9.75
CA VAL A 61 -6.81 -4.13 -9.41
C VAL A 61 -6.27 -3.62 -8.08
N ILE A 62 -6.08 -4.52 -7.12
CA ILE A 62 -5.34 -4.24 -5.90
C ILE A 62 -3.97 -4.89 -6.04
N ALA A 63 -2.91 -4.11 -5.92
CA ALA A 63 -1.56 -4.60 -5.74
C ALA A 63 -1.20 -4.57 -4.25
N TYR A 64 -0.63 -5.63 -3.72
CA TYR A 64 -0.10 -5.64 -2.36
C TYR A 64 1.40 -5.41 -2.35
N GLY A 65 1.86 -4.69 -1.32
CA GLY A 65 3.25 -4.33 -1.15
C GLY A 65 3.75 -4.54 0.27
N PRO A 66 5.01 -4.15 0.55
CA PRO A 66 5.55 -4.17 1.90
C PRO A 66 4.72 -3.27 2.82
N ALA A 67 4.62 -3.65 4.10
CA ALA A 67 3.84 -2.91 5.07
C ALA A 67 4.51 -1.60 5.54
N GLY A 68 3.69 -0.63 5.95
CA GLY A 68 4.11 0.75 6.24
C GLY A 68 4.53 1.09 7.66
N GLY A 69 4.72 0.13 8.56
CA GLY A 69 5.01 0.38 9.98
C GLY A 69 5.87 -0.71 10.65
N LEU A 70 6.25 -0.52 11.91
CA LEU A 70 7.02 -1.49 12.70
C LEU A 70 6.20 -2.70 13.14
N LEU A 71 4.91 -2.49 13.39
CA LEU A 71 3.98 -3.52 13.86
C LEU A 71 2.74 -3.55 12.96
N PRO A 72 2.90 -3.87 11.67
CA PRO A 72 1.77 -3.89 10.75
C PRO A 72 0.89 -5.11 10.99
N SER A 73 -0.41 -4.93 10.90
CA SER A 73 -1.42 -5.99 10.94
C SER A 73 -1.61 -6.66 9.57
N GLY A 74 -1.18 -6.01 8.49
CA GLY A 74 -1.27 -6.48 7.11
C GLY A 74 -0.30 -5.77 6.15
N PRO A 75 -0.28 -6.17 4.87
CA PRO A 75 0.51 -5.49 3.84
C PRO A 75 -0.07 -4.10 3.51
N ALA A 76 0.72 -3.27 2.83
CA ALA A 76 0.16 -2.12 2.12
C ALA A 76 -0.64 -2.60 0.90
N ALA A 77 -1.64 -1.83 0.50
CA ALA A 77 -2.44 -2.11 -0.68
C ALA A 77 -2.62 -0.84 -1.53
N TYR A 78 -2.60 -1.02 -2.85
CA TYR A 78 -2.69 0.04 -3.84
C TYR A 78 -3.78 -0.32 -4.83
N VAL A 79 -4.74 0.57 -5.04
CA VAL A 79 -5.91 0.31 -5.86
C VAL A 79 -5.80 1.07 -7.17
N PHE A 80 -6.09 0.36 -8.25
CA PHE A 80 -6.12 0.88 -9.60
C PHE A 80 -7.48 0.61 -10.23
N ASP A 81 -7.98 1.59 -10.97
CA ASP A 81 -9.23 1.47 -11.74
C ASP A 81 -9.07 0.55 -12.97
N PRO A 82 -10.14 0.26 -13.74
CA PRO A 82 -10.05 -0.59 -14.93
C PRO A 82 -9.10 -0.06 -16.02
N ALA A 83 -8.84 1.25 -16.05
CA ALA A 83 -7.91 1.90 -16.98
C ALA A 83 -6.46 1.93 -16.45
N GLY A 84 -6.24 1.38 -15.25
CA GLY A 84 -4.94 1.33 -14.59
C GLY A 84 -4.55 2.61 -13.87
N ASN A 85 -5.45 3.58 -13.68
CA ASN A 85 -5.12 4.79 -12.91
C ASN A 85 -5.13 4.49 -11.40
N PHE A 86 -4.19 5.08 -10.68
CA PHE A 86 -4.14 4.98 -9.22
C PHE A 86 -5.30 5.76 -8.58
N VAL A 87 -6.08 5.10 -7.72
CA VAL A 87 -7.28 5.69 -7.10
C VAL A 87 -7.23 5.77 -5.58
N ASP A 88 -6.58 4.81 -4.92
CA ASP A 88 -6.57 4.74 -3.46
C ASP A 88 -5.42 3.86 -2.96
N TRP A 89 -5.07 3.97 -1.69
CA TRP A 89 -4.12 3.08 -1.04
C TRP A 89 -4.28 3.06 0.48
N SER A 90 -3.70 2.05 1.10
CA SER A 90 -3.53 1.99 2.55
C SER A 90 -2.13 1.47 2.88
N PRO A 91 -1.42 2.05 3.87
CA PRO A 91 -0.11 1.58 4.33
C PRO A 91 -0.18 0.24 5.06
N ASP A 92 -1.37 -0.12 5.56
CA ASP A 92 -1.64 -1.33 6.32
C ASP A 92 -3.14 -1.65 6.25
N ILE A 93 -3.52 -2.61 5.43
CA ILE A 93 -4.92 -3.03 5.31
C ILE A 93 -5.47 -3.71 6.56
N GLY A 94 -4.60 -4.15 7.48
CA GLY A 94 -4.97 -4.83 8.71
C GLY A 94 -5.76 -3.94 9.67
N ASP A 95 -5.40 -2.66 9.72
CA ASP A 95 -5.93 -1.67 10.67
C ASP A 95 -6.81 -0.60 10.01
N ASP A 96 -6.95 -0.62 8.67
CA ASP A 96 -7.75 0.34 7.92
C ASP A 96 -9.12 -0.24 7.52
N SER A 97 -10.03 -0.28 8.50
CA SER A 97 -11.38 -0.84 8.28
C SER A 97 -12.16 -0.10 7.20
N LYS A 98 -11.90 1.21 6.98
CA LYS A 98 -12.58 2.00 5.96
C LYS A 98 -12.10 1.61 4.56
N PHE A 99 -10.80 1.33 4.41
CA PHE A 99 -10.26 0.80 3.18
C PHE A 99 -10.82 -0.60 2.89
N ASP A 100 -10.87 -1.49 3.89
CA ASP A 100 -11.47 -2.82 3.71
C ASP A 100 -12.98 -2.75 3.40
N ASP A 101 -13.75 -1.89 4.06
CA ASP A 101 -15.18 -1.74 3.75
C ASP A 101 -15.42 -1.26 2.31
N ARG A 102 -14.51 -0.44 1.76
CA ARG A 102 -14.60 0.09 0.39
C ARG A 102 -14.15 -0.92 -0.65
N TRP A 103 -13.03 -1.59 -0.41
CA TRP A 103 -12.32 -2.40 -1.41
C TRP A 103 -12.34 -3.90 -1.13
N GLN A 104 -12.87 -4.32 0.02
CA GLN A 104 -12.92 -5.72 0.49
C GLN A 104 -11.55 -6.39 0.47
N ALA A 105 -10.47 -5.62 0.63
CA ALA A 105 -9.10 -6.02 0.35
C ALA A 105 -8.60 -7.16 1.24
N GLN A 106 -9.17 -7.36 2.44
CA GLN A 106 -8.87 -8.52 3.28
C GLN A 106 -9.67 -9.75 2.84
N ARG A 107 -10.92 -9.57 2.40
CA ARG A 107 -11.85 -10.67 2.09
C ARG A 107 -11.58 -11.31 0.74
N THR A 108 -11.20 -10.51 -0.26
CA THR A 108 -10.95 -10.97 -1.63
C THR A 108 -9.51 -11.40 -1.88
N ARG A 109 -8.64 -11.32 -0.86
CA ARG A 109 -7.24 -11.77 -0.93
C ARG A 109 -7.19 -13.30 -1.08
N GLY A 110 -7.29 -13.77 -2.32
CA GLY A 110 -7.30 -15.19 -2.69
C GLY A 110 -8.43 -15.60 -3.65
N ASP A 111 -9.44 -14.75 -3.86
CA ASP A 111 -10.57 -15.10 -4.73
C ASP A 111 -10.19 -15.08 -6.22
N ARG A 112 -9.51 -14.00 -6.65
CA ARG A 112 -9.08 -13.83 -8.04
C ARG A 112 -7.70 -13.19 -8.10
N VAL A 113 -6.69 -14.02 -7.88
CA VAL A 113 -5.29 -13.64 -8.05
C VAL A 113 -5.01 -13.38 -9.53
N LEU A 114 -4.45 -12.22 -9.84
CA LEU A 114 -3.98 -11.86 -11.17
C LEU A 114 -2.49 -12.21 -11.29
N SER A 115 -2.11 -12.81 -12.41
CA SER A 115 -0.69 -12.97 -12.71
C SER A 115 -0.06 -11.63 -13.07
N ARG A 116 1.24 -11.47 -12.80
CA ARG A 116 2.00 -10.28 -13.21
C ARG A 116 1.83 -9.95 -14.69
N LEU A 117 1.81 -10.97 -15.56
CA LEU A 117 1.61 -10.78 -17.00
C LEU A 117 0.23 -10.17 -17.33
N GLU A 118 -0.82 -10.53 -16.60
CA GLU A 118 -2.14 -9.93 -16.77
C GLU A 118 -2.15 -8.47 -16.33
N VAL A 119 -1.50 -8.17 -15.20
CA VAL A 119 -1.35 -6.80 -14.68
C VAL A 119 -0.56 -5.93 -15.66
N GLU A 120 0.54 -6.44 -16.22
CA GLU A 120 1.32 -5.76 -17.25
C GLU A 120 0.50 -5.52 -18.53
N LYS A 121 -0.36 -6.46 -18.93
CA LYS A 121 -1.29 -6.26 -20.04
C LYS A 121 -2.32 -5.17 -19.77
N ILE A 122 -2.85 -5.11 -18.54
CA ILE A 122 -3.77 -4.03 -18.12
C ILE A 122 -3.04 -2.69 -18.16
N ALA A 123 -1.83 -2.62 -17.61
CA ALA A 123 -1.00 -1.42 -17.64
C ALA A 123 -0.69 -0.96 -19.08
N ALA A 124 -0.47 -1.90 -20.00
CA ALA A 124 -0.19 -1.60 -21.42
C ALA A 124 -1.43 -1.17 -22.24
N GLN A 125 -2.65 -1.43 -21.77
CA GLN A 125 -3.89 -1.07 -22.47
C GLN A 125 -4.23 0.42 -22.38
N ARG A 126 -3.45 1.21 -21.64
CA ARG A 126 -3.71 2.64 -21.50
C ARG A 126 -3.62 3.32 -22.87
N PRO A 127 -4.69 3.99 -23.33
CA PRO A 127 -4.59 4.85 -24.50
C PRO A 127 -3.57 5.94 -24.18
N GLY A 128 -2.52 6.03 -25.01
CA GLY A 128 -1.46 7.03 -24.84
C GLY A 128 -2.08 8.41 -24.65
N LYS A 129 -1.60 9.13 -23.63
CA LYS A 129 -1.93 10.54 -23.39
C LYS A 129 -1.67 11.39 -24.63
#